data_AF-A0A5C6YRK9-F1
#
_entry.id   AF-A0A5C6YRK9-F1
#
_cell.length_a   1.000
_cell.length_b   1.000
_cell.length_c   1.000
_cell.angle_alpha   90.00
_cell.angle_beta   90.00
_cell.angle_gamma   90.00
#
_symmetry.space_group_name_H-M   'P 1'
#
loop_
_entity.id
_entity.type
_entity.pdbx_description
1 polymer ?
#
loop_
_entity_poly.entity_id
_entity_poly.type
_entity_poly.pdbx_seq_one_letter_code
_entity_poly.pdbx_strand_id
1 'polypeptide(L)' 'MKYKVIPFSTYIDHRAGFSKLVALQLEQLINKYSEQGWTYLRMETVSNHVSGNKGFFRFQVKPDTVMVSNMLVFIKK' A
#
# COMPACT_ATOMS: atom_id res chain seq x y z
N MET A 1 -14.76 11.64 -9.53
CA MET A 1 -13.29 11.42 -9.55
C MET A 1 -12.95 10.44 -10.67
N LYS A 2 -11.82 10.67 -11.38
CA LYS A 2 -11.35 9.82 -12.49
C LYS A 2 -10.59 8.58 -12.01
N TYR A 3 -9.79 8.73 -10.96
CA TYR A 3 -8.96 7.67 -10.40
C TYR A 3 -9.30 7.41 -8.93
N LYS A 4 -9.01 6.19 -8.46
CA LYS A 4 -9.04 5.77 -7.06
C LYS A 4 -7.71 5.09 -6.75
N VAL A 5 -7.10 5.48 -5.62
CA VAL A 5 -5.80 4.93 -5.17
C VAL A 5 -5.99 4.42 -3.76
N ILE A 6 -5.58 3.17 -3.49
CA ILE A 6 -5.73 2.54 -2.18
C ILE A 6 -4.43 1.85 -1.76
N PRO A 7 -4.08 1.84 -0.47
CA PRO A 7 -2.93 1.09 0.01
C PRO A 7 -3.18 -0.42 -0.09
N PHE A 8 -2.14 -1.16 -0.47
CA PHE A 8 -2.10 -2.60 -0.44
C PHE A 8 -1.00 -3.06 0.51
N SER A 9 -1.41 -3.59 1.66
CA SER A 9 -0.54 -4.20 2.64
C SER A 9 -1.02 -5.62 2.89
N THR A 10 -0.14 -6.60 2.75
CA THR A 10 -0.43 -7.98 3.11
C THR A 10 0.18 -8.29 4.48
N TYR A 11 -0.58 -8.97 5.32
CA TYR A 11 -0.08 -9.52 6.58
C TYR A 11 0.12 -11.02 6.37
N ILE A 12 1.36 -11.49 6.51
CA ILE A 12 1.72 -12.88 6.24
C ILE A 12 2.28 -13.46 7.55
N ASP A 13 1.59 -14.45 8.12
CA ASP A 13 2.19 -15.33 9.13
C ASP A 13 3.14 -16.30 8.39
N HIS A 14 4.36 -16.46 8.90
CA HIS A 14 5.49 -17.13 8.25
C HIS A 14 5.24 -18.62 7.93
N ARG A 15 4.08 -19.17 8.33
CA ARG A 15 3.73 -20.60 8.31
C ARG A 15 2.89 -21.04 7.11
N ALA A 16 2.38 -20.14 6.27
CA ALA A 16 1.52 -20.50 5.13
C ALA A 16 2.13 -20.02 3.80
N GLY A 17 1.99 -20.85 2.76
CA GLY A 17 2.62 -20.66 1.44
C GLY A 17 2.55 -19.22 0.89
N PHE A 18 3.74 -18.63 0.73
CA PHE A 18 4.03 -17.19 0.58
C PHE A 18 3.31 -16.46 -0.56
N SER A 19 3.25 -17.03 -1.77
CA SER A 19 2.80 -16.29 -2.96
C SER A 19 1.32 -16.46 -3.25
N LYS A 20 0.75 -17.64 -2.98
CA LYS A 20 -0.65 -17.94 -3.29
C LYS A 20 -1.62 -17.12 -2.44
N LEU A 21 -1.34 -16.96 -1.15
CA LEU A 21 -2.21 -16.17 -0.26
C LEU A 21 -2.18 -14.69 -0.60
N VAL A 22 -1.01 -14.15 -0.95
CA VAL A 22 -0.86 -12.77 -1.41
C VAL A 22 -1.63 -12.54 -2.71
N ALA A 23 -1.50 -13.46 -3.68
CA ALA A 23 -2.23 -13.39 -4.94
C ALA A 23 -3.76 -13.42 -4.71
N LEU A 24 -4.24 -14.30 -3.84
CA LEU A 24 -5.67 -14.39 -3.51
C LEU A 24 -6.19 -13.11 -2.86
N GLN A 25 -5.46 -12.53 -1.90
CA GLN A 25 -5.85 -11.28 -1.26
C GLN A 25 -5.90 -10.11 -2.26
N LEU A 26 -4.93 -10.06 -3.18
CA LEU A 26 -4.91 -9.06 -4.25
C LEU A 26 -6.11 -9.23 -5.19
N GLU A 27 -6.39 -10.45 -5.62
CA GLU A 27 -7.52 -10.79 -6.50
C GLU A 27 -8.86 -10.41 -5.85
N GLN A 28 -9.08 -10.78 -4.59
CA GLN A 28 -10.28 -10.43 -3.83
C GLN A 28 -10.49 -8.92 -3.75
N LEU A 29 -9.42 -8.16 -3.55
CA LEU A 29 -9.48 -6.71 -3.48
C LEU A 29 -9.82 -6.10 -4.84
N ILE A 30 -9.21 -6.57 -5.92
CA ILE A 30 -9.51 -6.14 -7.30
C ILE A 30 -10.98 -6.42 -7.63
N ASN A 31 -11.47 -7.63 -7.34
CA ASN A 31 -12.86 -8.02 -7.61
C ASN A 31 -13.86 -7.14 -6.85
N LYS A 32 -13.61 -6.91 -5.56
CA LYS A 32 -14.44 -6.01 -4.72
C LYS A 32 -14.58 -4.61 -5.33
N TYR A 33 -13.52 -4.02 -5.87
CA TYR A 33 -13.60 -2.69 -6.49
C TYR A 33 -14.19 -2.75 -7.90
N SER A 34 -14.03 -3.86 -8.63
CA SER A 34 -14.71 -4.08 -9.90
C SER A 34 -16.23 -4.04 -9.76
N GLU A 35 -16.76 -4.69 -8.73
CA GLU A 35 -18.19 -4.68 -8.38
C GLU A 35 -18.68 -3.26 -8.03
N GLN A 36 -17.80 -2.39 -7.53
CA GLN A 36 -18.08 -0.99 -7.21
C GLN A 36 -17.94 -0.03 -8.40
N GLY A 37 -17.77 -0.54 -9.62
CA GLY A 37 -17.68 0.29 -10.82
C GLY A 37 -16.27 0.83 -11.12
N TRP A 38 -15.22 0.19 -10.61
CA TRP A 38 -13.82 0.57 -10.87
C TRP A 38 -13.11 -0.47 -11.73
N THR A 39 -12.20 -0.05 -12.60
CA THR A 39 -11.35 -0.93 -13.40
C THR A 39 -9.94 -0.88 -12.83
N TYR A 40 -9.36 -2.03 -12.52
CA TYR A 40 -7.96 -2.12 -12.09
C TYR A 40 -7.05 -1.63 -13.20
N LEU A 41 -6.12 -0.73 -12.85
CA LEU A 41 -5.15 -0.18 -13.78
C LEU A 41 -3.76 -0.81 -13.55
N ARG A 42 -3.22 -0.66 -12.34
CA ARG A 42 -1.88 -1.13 -11.96
C ARG A 42 -1.62 -1.02 -10.46
N MET A 43 -0.54 -1.63 -10.00
CA MET A 43 0.08 -1.36 -8.71
C MET A 43 1.21 -0.33 -8.92
N GLU A 44 1.28 0.65 -8.03
CA GLU A 44 2.32 1.67 -7.98
C GLU A 44 3.04 1.60 -6.64
N THR A 45 4.36 1.76 -6.67
CA THR A 45 5.17 1.86 -5.46
C THR A 45 5.49 3.34 -5.22
N VAL A 46 5.01 3.86 -4.09
CA VAL A 46 5.25 5.25 -3.67
C VAL A 46 6.24 5.25 -2.52
N SER A 47 7.33 6.00 -2.68
CA SER A 47 8.28 6.29 -1.62
C SER A 47 8.01 7.66 -1.04
N ASN A 48 7.84 7.73 0.27
CA ASN A 48 7.69 8.98 1.00
C ASN A 48 8.88 9.16 1.94
N HIS A 49 9.44 10.36 1.94
CA HIS A 49 10.46 10.76 2.90
C HIS A 49 9.77 11.28 4.16
N VAL A 50 9.93 10.57 5.27
CA VAL A 50 9.49 11.03 6.58
C VAL A 50 10.66 11.74 7.22
N SER A 51 10.63 13.07 7.24
CA SER A 51 11.63 13.88 7.91
C SER A 51 11.68 13.56 9.40
N GLY A 52 12.88 13.37 9.91
CA GLY A 52 13.14 13.22 11.33
C GLY A 52 12.70 14.48 12.07
N ASN A 53 11.66 14.37 12.90
CA ASN A 53 11.28 15.49 13.75
C ASN A 53 12.32 15.62 14.88
N LYS A 54 12.89 16.83 15.05
CA LYS A 54 13.69 17.14 16.24
C LYS A 54 12.74 17.14 17.43
N GLY A 55 12.73 16.04 18.19
CA GLY A 55 12.02 16.00 19.45
C GLY A 55 12.47 17.14 20.35
N PHE A 56 11.52 17.70 21.12
CA PHE A 56 11.76 18.72 22.14
C PHE A 56 12.92 18.37 23.11
N PHE A 57 13.21 17.06 23.26
CA PHE A 57 14.41 16.57 23.92
C PHE A 57 15.54 16.42 22.89
N ARG A 58 16.55 17.30 22.99
CA ARG A 58 17.79 17.36 22.19
C ARG A 58 18.66 16.08 22.15
N PHE A 59 18.15 14.94 22.63
CA PHE A 59 18.84 13.66 22.74
C PHE A 59 18.27 12.55 21.84
N GLN A 60 17.14 12.76 21.15
CA GLN A 60 16.63 11.79 20.17
C GLN A 60 16.35 12.46 18.83
N VAL A 61 17.36 12.42 17.95
CA VAL A 61 17.14 12.67 16.52
C VAL A 61 16.57 11.37 15.95
N LYS A 62 15.29 11.37 15.56
CA LYS A 62 14.79 10.28 14.70
C LYS A 62 15.45 10.45 13.33
N PRO A 63 16.11 9.42 12.78
CA PRO A 63 16.69 9.51 11.45
C PRO A 63 15.59 9.69 10.41
N ASP A 64 15.93 10.38 9.33
CA ASP A 64 15.06 10.43 8.15
C ASP A 64 14.79 9.00 7.69
N THR A 65 13.50 8.67 7.57
CA THR A 65 13.08 7.32 7.22
C THR A 65 12.33 7.38 5.89
N VAL A 66 12.72 6.51 4.95
CA VAL A 66 11.95 6.31 3.72
C VAL A 66 10.89 5.27 3.98
N MET A 67 9.63 5.65 3.85
CA MET A 67 8.51 4.72 3.87
C MET A 67 8.12 4.37 2.44
N VAL A 68 8.16 3.08 2.13
CA VAL A 68 7.72 2.56 0.83
C VAL A 68 6.33 1.94 1.00
N SER A 69 5.39 2.29 0.13
CA SER A 69 4.03 1.76 0.16
C SER A 69 3.61 1.34 -1.23
N ASN A 70 3.01 0.16 -1.33
CA ASN A 70 2.36 -0.28 -2.56
C ASN A 70 0.92 0.21 -2.58
N MET A 71 0.52 0.81 -3.69
CA MET A 71 -0.79 1.40 -3.90
C MET A 71 -1.43 0.78 -5.13
N LEU A 72 -2.67 0.33 -5.03
CA LEU A 72 -3.43 -0.10 -6.20
C LEU A 72 -4.15 1.10 -6.80
N VAL A 73 -4.00 1.26 -8.11
CA VAL A 73 -4.61 2.32 -8.89
C VAL A 73 -5.76 1.74 -9.69
N PHE A 74 -6.91 2.38 -9.59
CA PHE A 74 -8.11 2.08 -10.35
C PHE A 74 -8.57 3.31 -11.12
N ILE A 75 -9.24 3.09 -12.24
CA ILE A 75 -9.93 4.10 -13.03
C ILE A 75 -11.44 3.86 -12.97
N LYS A 76 -12.24 4.93 -12.98
CA LYS A 76 -13.70 4.79 -13.03
C LYS A 76 -14.11 4.11 -14.34
N LYS A 77 -15.02 3.13 -14.29
CA LYS A 77 -15.66 2.54 -15.47
C LYS A 77 -16.44 3.61 -16.25
#